data_AF-A0A2P2NJM4-F1
#
_entry.id   AF-A0A2P2NJM4-F1
#
_cell.length_a   1.000
_cell.length_b   1.000
_cell.length_c   1.000
_cell.angle_alpha   90.00
_cell.angle_beta   90.00
_cell.angle_gamma   90.00
#
_symmetry.space_group_name_H-M   'P 1'
#
loop_
_entity.id
_entity.type
_entity.pdbx_description
1 polymer ?
#
loop_
_entity_poly.entity_id
_entity_poly.type
_entity_poly.pdbx_seq_one_letter_code
_entity_poly.pdbx_strand_id
1 'polypeptide(L)'
;MDDRFPGSIALLFCLLLSAFKNCYAGVVSVYWGQDVKEGTLADTCASGNYAIVNIAFLHSFGSGQTPTINLAGHCDPSSGGCAGLSNDITACQNLGIKVLLSIGGGSGSYSLSSADDAR
;
A
#
# COMPACT_ATOMS: atom_id res chain seq x y z
N MET A 1 3.94 -61.76 13.94
CA MET A 1 5.08 -60.88 13.62
C MET A 1 4.63 -60.03 12.46
N ASP A 2 3.87 -58.97 12.78
CA ASP A 2 3.35 -58.03 11.79
C ASP A 2 4.27 -56.81 11.78
N ASP A 3 5.41 -56.94 11.11
CA ASP A 3 6.32 -55.82 10.83
C ASP A 3 5.75 -54.99 9.68
N ARG A 4 4.71 -54.23 10.00
CA ARG A 4 4.06 -53.31 9.06
C ARG A 4 4.93 -52.06 8.93
N PHE A 5 5.82 -52.06 7.94
CA PHE A 5 6.81 -51.01 7.62
C PHE A 5 6.24 -49.57 7.78
N PRO A 6 6.57 -48.85 8.88
CA PRO A 6 6.16 -47.46 9.07
C PRO A 6 6.90 -46.49 8.13
N GLY A 7 7.99 -46.95 7.50
CA GLY A 7 8.80 -46.16 6.57
C GLY A 7 8.09 -45.78 5.28
N SER A 8 7.20 -46.62 4.75
CA SER A 8 6.48 -46.32 3.49
C SER A 8 5.48 -45.17 3.65
N ILE A 9 4.84 -45.06 4.81
CA ILE A 9 3.92 -43.96 5.13
C ILE A 9 4.70 -42.66 5.31
N ALA A 10 5.83 -42.71 6.03
CA ALA A 10 6.70 -41.55 6.21
C ALA A 10 7.27 -41.03 4.88
N LEU A 11 7.67 -41.92 3.98
CA LEU A 11 8.18 -41.57 2.65
C LEU A 11 7.08 -40.92 1.78
N LEU A 12 5.86 -41.46 1.83
CA LEU A 12 4.70 -40.91 1.12
C LEU A 12 4.35 -39.50 1.65
N PHE A 13 4.45 -39.29 2.96
CA PHE A 13 4.18 -37.99 3.59
C PHE A 13 5.24 -36.93 3.22
N CYS A 14 6.52 -37.30 3.17
CA CYS A 14 7.60 -36.43 2.68
C CYS A 14 7.45 -36.08 1.19
N LEU A 15 7.03 -37.03 0.35
CA LEU A 15 6.72 -36.80 -1.07
C LEU A 15 5.53 -35.85 -1.26
N LEU A 16 4.50 -35.94 -0.41
CA LEU A 16 3.38 -35.01 -0.42
C LEU A 16 3.81 -33.59 0.02
N LEU A 17 4.61 -33.48 1.08
CA LEU A 17 5.14 -32.19 1.57
C LEU A 17 6.02 -31.48 0.53
N SER A 18 6.81 -32.22 -0.25
CA SER A 18 7.67 -31.67 -1.30
C SER A 18 6.91 -31.33 -2.60
N ALA A 19 5.68 -31.81 -2.76
CA ALA A 19 4.81 -31.47 -3.90
C ALA A 19 4.11 -30.11 -3.74
N PHE A 20 4.06 -29.55 -2.52
CA PHE A 20 3.56 -28.19 -2.30
C PHE A 20 4.61 -27.18 -2.79
N LYS A 21 4.44 -26.70 -4.02
CA LYS A 21 5.14 -25.48 -4.46
C LYS A 21 4.65 -24.32 -3.59
N ASN A 22 5.57 -23.54 -3.03
CA ASN A 22 5.23 -22.24 -2.45
C ASN A 22 4.65 -21.36 -3.56
N CYS A 23 3.33 -21.26 -3.62
CA CYS A 23 2.66 -20.23 -4.40
C CYS A 23 2.77 -18.94 -3.58
N TYR A 24 3.71 -18.06 -3.96
CA TYR A 24 3.68 -16.69 -3.45
C TYR A 24 2.46 -16.01 -4.09
N ALA A 25 1.41 -15.82 -3.29
CA ALA A 25 0.38 -14.87 -3.65
C ALA A 25 1.04 -13.49 -3.82
N GLY A 26 0.69 -12.80 -4.90
CA GLY A 26 1.14 -11.42 -5.11
C GLY A 26 0.61 -10.51 -4.00
N VAL A 27 1.20 -9.32 -3.90
CA VAL A 27 0.67 -8.27 -3.02
C VAL A 27 -0.35 -7.42 -3.76
N VAL A 28 -1.43 -7.05 -3.07
CA VAL A 28 -2.41 -6.10 -3.60
C VAL A 28 -2.02 -4.69 -3.13
N SER A 29 -2.00 -3.76 -4.07
CA SER A 29 -1.80 -2.34 -3.80
C SER A 29 -3.05 -1.56 -4.20
N VAL A 30 -3.40 -0.54 -3.41
CA VAL A 30 -4.57 0.31 -3.65
C VAL A 30 -4.17 1.79 -3.66
N TYR A 31 -4.89 2.58 -4.44
CA TYR A 31 -4.85 4.04 -4.35
C TYR A 31 -5.96 4.51 -3.43
N TRP A 32 -5.63 5.38 -2.49
CA TRP A 32 -6.58 5.96 -1.53
C TRP A 32 -6.46 7.48 -1.54
N GLY A 33 -7.59 8.19 -1.40
CA GLY A 33 -7.62 9.63 -1.13
C GLY A 33 -8.35 10.48 -2.17
N GLN A 34 -9.09 9.90 -3.10
CA GLN A 34 -9.77 10.65 -4.17
C GLN A 34 -11.31 10.58 -4.13
N ASP A 35 -11.91 9.84 -3.19
CA ASP A 35 -13.36 9.85 -2.94
C ASP A 35 -13.65 9.63 -1.46
N VAL A 36 -14.36 10.55 -0.82
CA VAL A 36 -14.75 10.42 0.61
C VAL A 36 -15.52 9.14 0.93
N LYS A 37 -16.17 8.53 -0.06
CA LYS A 37 -16.92 7.27 0.10
C LYS A 37 -16.01 6.05 0.27
N GLU A 38 -14.72 6.18 0.02
CA GLU A 38 -13.75 5.09 0.18
C GLU A 38 -13.42 4.81 1.66
N GLY A 39 -13.86 5.66 2.58
CA GLY A 39 -13.62 5.53 4.02
C GLY A 39 -12.26 6.07 4.45
N THR A 40 -11.94 5.92 5.74
CA THR A 40 -10.67 6.41 6.29
C THR A 40 -9.49 5.58 5.79
N LEU A 41 -8.27 6.13 5.89
CA LEU A 41 -7.05 5.40 5.58
C LEU A 41 -6.86 4.24 6.58
N ALA A 42 -7.19 4.46 7.85
CA ALA A 42 -7.16 3.41 8.86
C ALA A 42 -8.12 2.24 8.53
N ASP A 43 -9.36 2.50 8.12
CA ASP A 43 -10.31 1.46 7.72
C ASP A 43 -9.84 0.70 6.48
N THR A 44 -9.28 1.41 5.51
CA THR A 44 -8.68 0.82 4.30
C THR A 44 -7.59 -0.19 4.68
N CYS A 45 -6.71 0.18 5.60
CA CYS A 45 -5.65 -0.69 6.10
C CYS A 45 -6.17 -1.85 6.97
N ALA A 46 -7.16 -1.58 7.83
CA ALA A 46 -7.76 -2.59 8.70
C ALA A 46 -8.59 -3.64 7.94
N SER A 47 -8.93 -3.39 6.68
CA SER A 47 -9.66 -4.35 5.82
C SER A 47 -8.92 -5.67 5.61
N GLY A 48 -7.59 -5.69 5.77
CA GLY A 48 -6.75 -6.87 5.54
C GLY A 48 -6.53 -7.21 4.06
N ASN A 49 -7.01 -6.38 3.14
CA ASN A 49 -6.98 -6.66 1.70
C ASN A 49 -5.68 -6.20 1.00
N TYR A 50 -4.93 -5.28 1.61
CA TYR A 50 -3.85 -4.55 0.93
C TYR A 50 -2.54 -4.66 1.69
N ALA A 51 -1.43 -4.85 0.97
CA ALA A 51 -0.09 -4.77 1.54
C ALA A 51 0.58 -3.41 1.28
N ILE A 52 0.04 -2.63 0.33
CA ILE A 52 0.56 -1.31 -0.04
C ILE A 52 -0.61 -0.34 -0.29
N VAL A 53 -0.59 0.83 0.34
CA VAL A 53 -1.52 1.94 0.06
C VAL A 53 -0.74 3.10 -0.53
N ASN A 54 -1.16 3.57 -1.70
CA ASN A 54 -0.64 4.78 -2.34
C ASN A 54 -1.61 5.93 -2.05
N ILE A 55 -1.18 6.88 -1.22
CA ILE A 55 -1.92 8.12 -0.93
C ILE A 55 -1.89 8.97 -2.20
N ALA A 56 -3.07 9.28 -2.73
CA ALA A 56 -3.26 9.95 -4.00
C ALA A 56 -3.97 11.30 -3.78
N PHE A 57 -3.42 12.45 -4.22
CA PHE A 57 -2.15 12.64 -4.93
C PHE A 57 -1.44 13.94 -4.51
N LEU A 58 -0.10 13.95 -4.60
CA LEU A 58 0.65 15.20 -4.79
C LEU A 58 0.47 15.65 -6.25
N HIS A 59 -0.53 16.48 -6.50
CA HIS A 59 -1.02 16.81 -7.84
C HIS A 59 -0.45 18.12 -8.40
N SER A 60 0.27 18.90 -7.59
CA SER A 60 0.98 20.10 -8.02
C SER A 60 2.41 20.06 -7.52
N PHE A 61 3.40 20.16 -8.40
CA PHE A 61 4.83 20.21 -8.05
C PHE A 61 5.72 20.61 -9.24
N GLY A 62 6.95 21.03 -8.92
CA GLY A 62 8.01 21.36 -9.88
C GLY A 62 7.74 22.64 -10.68
N SER A 63 8.71 23.04 -11.50
CA SER A 63 8.73 24.32 -12.22
C SER A 63 8.51 25.54 -11.32
N GLY A 64 9.07 25.51 -10.11
CA GLY A 64 8.95 26.59 -9.12
C GLY A 64 7.60 26.65 -8.39
N GLN A 65 6.71 25.67 -8.57
CA GLN A 65 5.45 25.59 -7.86
C GLN A 65 5.63 25.08 -6.42
N THR A 66 4.83 25.59 -5.49
CA THR A 66 4.72 25.00 -4.14
C THR A 66 4.03 23.64 -4.22
N PRO A 67 4.67 22.54 -3.75
CA PRO A 67 4.06 21.22 -3.79
C PRO A 67 2.74 21.19 -3.01
N THR A 68 1.68 20.68 -3.64
CA THR A 68 0.34 20.62 -3.03
C THR A 68 -0.26 19.23 -3.19
N ILE A 69 -0.71 18.67 -2.07
CA ILE A 69 -1.48 17.43 -2.03
C ILE A 69 -2.96 17.74 -2.22
N ASN A 70 -3.70 16.83 -2.85
CA ASN A 70 -5.16 16.86 -2.92
C ASN A 70 -5.67 15.49 -2.50
N LEU A 71 -6.46 15.47 -1.43
CA LEU A 71 -7.09 14.26 -0.89
C LEU A 71 -8.63 14.34 -1.02
N ALA A 72 -9.09 14.91 -2.13
CA ALA A 72 -10.49 15.20 -2.40
C ALA A 72 -11.17 15.88 -1.20
N GLY A 73 -12.20 15.24 -0.63
CA GLY A 73 -12.94 15.76 0.52
C GLY A 73 -12.49 15.19 1.88
N HIS A 74 -11.40 14.42 1.95
CA HIS A 74 -10.99 13.78 3.21
C HIS A 74 -10.44 14.80 4.22
N CYS A 75 -9.68 15.79 3.75
CA CYS A 75 -9.14 16.85 4.57
C CYS A 75 -8.69 18.02 3.70
N ASP A 76 -8.53 19.20 4.31
CA ASP A 76 -7.98 20.38 3.65
C ASP A 76 -6.50 20.57 4.05
N PRO A 77 -5.55 20.46 3.10
CA PRO A 77 -4.14 20.66 3.38
C PRO A 77 -3.77 22.14 3.56
N SER A 78 -4.54 23.08 3.01
CA SER A 78 -4.22 24.52 3.09
C SER A 78 -4.36 25.09 4.50
N SER A 79 -5.21 24.48 5.32
CA SER A 79 -5.38 24.78 6.74
C SER A 79 -4.54 23.90 7.68
N GLY A 80 -3.73 22.99 7.12
CA GLY A 80 -3.02 21.96 7.89
C GLY A 80 -3.94 20.84 8.41
N GLY A 81 -5.20 20.79 7.97
CA GLY A 81 -6.21 19.81 8.41
C GLY A 81 -5.86 18.36 8.08
N CYS A 82 -4.94 18.12 7.15
CA CYS A 82 -4.47 16.77 6.82
C CYS A 82 -3.38 16.23 7.78
N ALA A 83 -2.90 17.00 8.77
CA ALA A 83 -1.89 16.50 9.71
C ALA A 83 -2.37 15.26 10.51
N GLY A 84 -3.69 15.17 10.75
CA GLY A 84 -4.31 14.03 11.44
C GLY A 84 -4.12 12.69 10.74
N LEU A 85 -3.86 12.66 9.43
CA LEU A 85 -3.58 11.44 8.67
C LEU A 85 -2.36 10.68 9.19
N SER A 86 -1.45 11.36 9.90
CA SER A 86 -0.26 10.73 10.50
C SER A 86 -0.62 9.57 11.43
N ASN A 87 -1.76 9.65 12.12
CA ASN A 87 -2.25 8.57 12.99
C ASN A 87 -2.68 7.35 12.17
N ASP A 88 -3.42 7.56 11.08
CA ASP A 88 -3.87 6.49 10.18
C ASP A 88 -2.68 5.83 9.47
N ILE A 89 -1.71 6.64 9.02
CA ILE A 89 -0.46 6.14 8.42
C ILE A 89 0.28 5.24 9.42
N THR A 90 0.38 5.67 10.68
CA THR A 90 1.01 4.87 11.74
C THR A 90 0.24 3.58 11.99
N ALA A 91 -1.11 3.63 11.99
CA ALA A 91 -1.94 2.44 12.13
C ALA A 91 -1.70 1.43 11.00
N CYS A 92 -1.63 1.89 9.74
CA CYS A 92 -1.28 1.05 8.59
C CYS A 92 0.12 0.42 8.75
N GLN A 93 1.12 1.22 9.10
CA GLN A 93 2.50 0.76 9.24
C GLN A 93 2.65 -0.28 10.36
N ASN A 94 1.91 -0.12 11.46
CA ASN A 94 1.87 -1.09 12.56
C ASN A 94 1.25 -2.44 12.14
N LEU A 95 0.42 -2.45 11.09
CA LEU A 95 -0.10 -3.67 10.46
C LEU A 95 0.85 -4.26 9.40
N GLY A 96 2.03 -3.67 9.20
CA GLY A 96 3.00 -4.09 8.19
C GLY A 96 2.67 -3.62 6.78
N ILE A 97 1.70 -2.71 6.63
CA ILE A 97 1.29 -2.16 5.33
C ILE A 97 2.24 -1.02 4.95
N LYS A 98 2.75 -1.04 3.72
CA LYS A 98 3.56 0.07 3.19
C LYS A 98 2.64 1.20 2.77
N VAL A 99 2.92 2.41 3.24
CA VAL A 99 2.19 3.61 2.84
C VAL A 99 3.13 4.49 2.03
N LEU A 100 2.75 4.79 0.79
CA LEU A 100 3.55 5.57 -0.15
C LEU A 100 2.77 6.82 -0.58
N LEU A 101 3.46 7.92 -0.85
CA LEU A 101 2.86 9.09 -1.49
C LEU A 101 2.95 8.94 -3.00
N SER A 102 1.82 9.00 -3.70
CA SER A 102 1.79 9.06 -5.15
C SER A 102 1.89 10.50 -5.63
N ILE A 103 2.86 10.77 -6.48
CA ILE A 103 3.02 12.05 -7.18
C ILE A 103 2.39 11.99 -8.58
N GLY A 104 1.73 13.07 -9.01
CA GLY A 104 1.08 13.17 -10.31
C GLY A 104 -0.43 12.96 -10.24
N GLY A 105 -0.94 11.98 -11.00
CA GLY A 105 -2.38 11.70 -11.15
C GLY A 105 -2.93 12.12 -12.51
N GLY A 106 -4.17 11.77 -12.81
CA GLY A 106 -4.80 12.08 -14.12
C GLY A 106 -5.12 13.57 -14.33
N SER A 107 -5.08 14.37 -13.27
CA SER A 107 -5.31 15.81 -13.27
C SER A 107 -4.35 16.49 -12.29
N GLY A 108 -3.99 17.75 -12.57
CA GLY A 108 -3.03 18.51 -11.77
C GLY A 108 -2.13 19.41 -12.61
N SER A 109 -1.19 20.07 -11.94
CA SER A 109 -0.17 20.93 -12.57
C SER A 109 1.21 20.51 -12.11
N TYR A 110 1.82 19.57 -12.83
CA TYR A 110 3.11 19.03 -12.45
C TYR A 110 4.04 18.91 -13.66
N SER A 111 5.31 19.23 -13.46
CA SER A 111 6.37 19.09 -14.46
C SER A 111 7.73 19.17 -13.78
N LEU A 112 8.76 18.65 -14.43
CA LEU A 112 10.15 18.85 -14.03
C LEU A 112 10.84 19.67 -15.12
N SER A 113 11.25 20.89 -14.78
CA SER A 113 11.87 21.84 -15.70
C SER A 113 13.38 21.61 -15.87
N SER A 114 14.02 20.92 -14.93
CA SER A 114 15.44 20.58 -14.95
C SER A 114 15.73 19.40 -13.99
N ALA A 115 16.97 18.90 -14.01
CA ALA A 115 17.41 17.91 -13.02
C ALA A 115 17.46 18.49 -11.60
N ASP A 116 17.75 19.79 -11.45
CA ASP A 116 17.79 20.44 -10.14
C ASP A 116 16.39 20.64 -9.56
N ASP A 117 15.37 20.81 -10.42
CA ASP A 117 13.95 20.88 -10.03
C ASP A 117 13.39 19.52 -9.53
N ALA A 118 14.12 18.43 -9.77
CA ALA A 118 13.74 17.06 -9.38
C ALA A 118 14.46 16.58 -8.10
N ARG A 119 15.29 17.42 -7.47
CA ARG A 119 16.11 17.08 -6.30
C ARG A 119 15.37 17.21 -4.97
#